data_AF-A0A3D2N9X4-F1
#
_entry.id   AF-A0A3D2N9X4-F1
#
_cell.length_a   1.000
_cell.length_b   1.000
_cell.length_c   1.000
_cell.angle_alpha   90.00
_cell.angle_beta   90.00
_cell.angle_gamma   90.00
#
_symmetry.space_group_name_H-M   'P 1'
#
loop_
_entity.id
_entity.type
_entity.pdbx_description
1 polymer ?
#
loop_
_entity_poly.entity_id
_entity_poly.type
_entity_poly.pdbx_seq_one_letter_code
_entity_poly.pdbx_strand_id
1 'polypeptide(L)'
;ADCLPDGWGDGWENVFFNVSAENQRRADERIPILLSLPFKHKGVMCAPFIGQVSLRKYLEAGQIEQVLCDGENYDGARPCRYEWVKLLHDECEEFDVKFVFCGTGRRFIKDGRLYSIEGSGLQSEQAHKSGLSVAGKPIFFDLRDGFGLPIDEKYRYKPKFRERCEKCGMRPSCNGCSDCGKCEKPDGKDFQNR
;
A
#
# COMPACT_ATOMS: atom_id res chain seq x y z
N ALA A 1 -7.92 -4.13 25.31
CA ALA A 1 -6.68 -4.95 25.30
C ALA A 1 -7.00 -6.44 25.17
N ASP A 2 -8.25 -6.83 25.36
CA ASP A 2 -8.75 -8.21 25.52
C ASP A 2 -8.58 -9.11 24.28
N CYS A 3 -8.16 -8.54 23.14
CA CYS A 3 -7.92 -9.27 21.90
C CYS A 3 -6.46 -9.16 21.41
N LEU A 4 -5.57 -8.58 22.21
CA LEU A 4 -4.14 -8.52 21.88
C LEU A 4 -3.45 -9.81 22.34
N PRO A 5 -2.42 -10.29 21.60
CA PRO A 5 -1.63 -11.43 22.04
C PRO A 5 -1.03 -11.24 23.44
N ASP A 6 -0.85 -12.33 24.16
CA ASP A 6 -0.11 -12.32 25.42
C ASP A 6 1.30 -11.73 25.21
N GLY A 7 1.70 -10.81 26.09
CA GLY A 7 2.99 -10.13 25.99
C GLY A 7 3.07 -9.01 24.95
N TRP A 8 1.93 -8.51 24.43
CA TRP A 8 1.91 -7.38 23.51
C TRP A 8 2.58 -6.11 24.07
N GLY A 9 2.42 -5.85 25.37
CA GLY A 9 3.02 -4.68 26.03
C GLY A 9 2.58 -3.37 25.38
N ASP A 10 3.55 -2.56 24.99
CA ASP A 10 3.37 -1.27 24.32
C ASP A 10 3.43 -1.34 22.78
N GLY A 11 3.42 -2.55 22.21
CA GLY A 11 3.41 -2.80 20.76
C GLY A 11 4.68 -3.48 20.24
N TRP A 12 4.54 -4.23 19.15
CA TRP A 12 5.67 -4.89 18.48
C TRP A 12 6.17 -4.11 17.27
N GLU A 13 7.48 -3.85 17.21
CA GLU A 13 8.19 -3.17 16.11
C GLU A 13 8.21 -3.97 14.82
N ASN A 14 7.91 -5.27 14.85
CA ASN A 14 7.83 -6.12 13.66
C ASN A 14 6.38 -6.33 13.17
N VAL A 15 5.42 -5.54 13.67
CA VAL A 15 4.01 -5.61 13.24
C VAL A 15 3.57 -4.28 12.64
N PHE A 16 3.04 -4.34 11.43
CA PHE A 16 2.46 -3.21 10.72
C PHE A 16 0.96 -3.40 10.58
N PHE A 17 0.18 -2.56 11.27
CA PHE A 17 -1.27 -2.65 11.25
C PHE A 17 -1.88 -1.70 10.22
N ASN A 18 -2.80 -2.23 9.41
CA ASN A 18 -3.47 -1.45 8.37
C ASN A 18 -4.99 -1.58 8.52
N VAL A 19 -5.70 -0.50 8.18
CA VAL A 19 -7.15 -0.55 7.96
C VAL A 19 -7.47 -0.22 6.52
N SER A 20 -8.51 -0.87 5.97
CA SER A 20 -9.05 -0.46 4.68
C SER A 20 -10.01 0.71 4.84
N ALA A 21 -9.96 1.64 3.90
CA ALA A 21 -10.80 2.84 3.86
C ALA A 21 -11.26 3.06 2.41
N GLU A 22 -12.26 2.30 2.00
CA GLU A 22 -12.68 2.25 0.59
C GLU A 22 -13.41 3.55 0.15
N ASN A 23 -13.97 4.30 1.11
CA ASN A 23 -14.57 5.62 0.94
C ASN A 23 -14.45 6.46 2.22
N GLN A 24 -14.81 7.74 2.16
CA GLN A 24 -14.69 8.66 3.29
C GLN A 24 -15.42 8.18 4.55
N ARG A 25 -16.62 7.58 4.41
CA ARG A 25 -17.37 7.05 5.56
C ARG A 25 -16.56 5.98 6.30
N ARG A 26 -15.88 5.08 5.57
CA ARG A 26 -15.04 4.04 6.18
C ARG A 26 -13.73 4.58 6.73
N ALA A 27 -13.15 5.60 6.11
CA ALA A 27 -12.03 6.34 6.68
C ALA A 27 -12.43 6.94 8.05
N ASP A 28 -13.57 7.62 8.10
CA ASP A 28 -14.09 8.29 9.30
C ASP A 28 -14.49 7.33 10.42
N GLU A 29 -14.87 6.11 10.09
CA GLU A 29 -15.19 5.07 11.06
C GLU A 29 -13.92 4.38 11.60
N ARG A 30 -13.00 4.00 10.72
CA ARG A 30 -11.93 3.03 11.06
C ARG A 30 -10.61 3.68 11.45
N ILE A 31 -10.25 4.82 10.87
CA ILE A 31 -8.95 5.46 11.13
C ILE A 31 -8.87 5.99 12.56
N PRO A 32 -9.88 6.64 13.14
CA PRO A 32 -9.84 7.02 14.55
C PRO A 32 -9.60 5.83 15.49
N ILE A 33 -10.22 4.69 15.19
CA ILE A 33 -10.01 3.44 15.94
C ILE A 33 -8.55 3.01 15.80
N LEU A 34 -8.01 2.94 14.58
CA LEU A 34 -6.60 2.61 14.34
C LEU A 34 -5.65 3.52 15.14
N LEU A 35 -5.86 4.83 15.10
CA LEU A 35 -5.04 5.81 15.80
C LEU A 35 -5.08 5.67 17.33
N SER A 36 -6.18 5.14 17.88
CA SER A 36 -6.31 4.86 19.32
C SER A 36 -5.60 3.58 19.77
N LEU A 37 -5.24 2.68 18.84
CA LEU A 37 -4.66 1.38 19.15
C LEU A 37 -3.12 1.45 19.33
N PRO A 38 -2.55 0.62 20.21
CA PRO A 38 -1.13 0.66 20.58
C PRO A 38 -0.21 -0.04 19.57
N PHE A 39 -0.46 0.16 18.27
CA PHE A 39 0.43 -0.32 17.20
C PHE A 39 1.51 0.71 16.91
N LYS A 40 2.77 0.26 16.84
CA LYS A 40 3.93 1.10 16.51
C LYS A 40 3.86 1.58 15.05
N HIS A 41 3.57 0.66 14.14
CA HIS A 41 3.47 0.95 12.71
C HIS A 41 2.03 0.87 12.22
N LYS A 42 1.58 1.95 11.57
CA LYS A 42 0.19 2.12 11.15
C LYS A 42 0.10 2.60 9.72
N GLY A 43 -0.90 2.09 9.00
CA GLY A 43 -1.15 2.47 7.61
C GLY A 43 -2.61 2.38 7.21
N VAL A 44 -2.91 2.92 6.04
CA VAL A 44 -4.28 2.99 5.51
C VAL A 44 -4.28 2.49 4.07
N MET A 45 -5.23 1.62 3.76
CA MET A 45 -5.42 1.08 2.42
C MET A 45 -6.74 1.58 1.83
N CYS A 46 -6.68 2.55 0.94
CA CYS A 46 -7.80 2.97 0.09
C CYS A 46 -7.89 2.03 -1.13
N ALA A 47 -8.03 0.73 -0.88
CA ALA A 47 -7.94 -0.32 -1.89
C ALA A 47 -8.97 -1.44 -1.61
N PRO A 48 -9.96 -1.65 -2.49
CA PRO A 48 -10.25 -0.83 -3.66
C PRO A 48 -10.93 0.50 -3.31
N PHE A 49 -10.72 1.52 -4.16
CA PHE A 49 -11.54 2.73 -4.12
C PHE A 49 -12.99 2.45 -4.50
N ILE A 50 -13.90 2.96 -3.68
CA ILE A 50 -15.35 2.98 -3.95
C ILE A 50 -15.94 4.41 -3.90
N GLY A 51 -15.11 5.37 -3.49
CA GLY A 51 -15.39 6.80 -3.53
C GLY A 51 -14.12 7.59 -3.17
N GLN A 52 -14.19 8.92 -3.30
CA GLN A 52 -13.10 9.80 -2.88
C GLN A 52 -12.84 9.67 -1.37
N VAL A 53 -11.56 9.75 -0.99
CA VAL A 53 -11.09 9.77 0.40
C VAL A 53 -10.10 10.91 0.55
N SER A 54 -10.30 11.74 1.57
CA SER A 54 -9.31 12.66 2.10
C SER A 54 -8.84 12.13 3.46
N LEU A 55 -7.53 12.05 3.63
CA LEU A 55 -6.86 11.62 4.84
C LEU A 55 -6.20 12.78 5.60
N ARG A 56 -6.17 14.00 5.05
CA ARG A 56 -5.51 15.17 5.64
C ARG A 56 -5.62 15.27 7.16
N LYS A 57 -6.85 15.33 7.70
CA LYS A 57 -7.11 15.45 9.15
C LYS A 57 -6.58 14.28 9.99
N TYR A 58 -6.34 13.12 9.38
CA TYR A 58 -5.75 11.95 10.04
C TYR A 58 -4.23 11.92 9.94
N LEU A 59 -3.67 12.44 8.84
CA LEU A 59 -2.22 12.57 8.66
C LEU A 59 -1.63 13.58 9.65
N GLU A 60 -2.40 14.61 10.04
CA GLU A 60 -2.04 15.57 11.10
C GLU A 60 -1.66 14.91 12.43
N ALA A 61 -2.19 13.72 12.74
CA ALA A 61 -1.83 12.98 13.94
C ALA A 61 -0.39 12.44 13.92
N GLY A 62 0.27 12.40 12.74
CA GLY A 62 1.66 11.97 12.57
C GLY A 62 1.92 10.47 12.75
N GLN A 63 0.88 9.66 12.98
CA GLN A 63 1.00 8.23 13.28
C GLN A 63 0.89 7.31 12.04
N ILE A 64 0.37 7.81 10.91
CA ILE A 64 0.25 7.03 9.68
C ILE A 64 1.57 7.12 8.92
N GLU A 65 2.19 5.98 8.64
CA GLU A 65 3.49 5.91 7.98
C GLU A 65 3.38 5.56 6.49
N GLN A 66 2.29 4.89 6.10
CA GLN A 66 2.06 4.46 4.73
C GLN A 66 0.58 4.53 4.36
N VAL A 67 0.31 5.07 3.17
CA VAL A 67 -1.00 5.01 2.51
C VAL A 67 -0.86 4.25 1.19
N LEU A 68 -1.82 3.38 0.92
CA LEU A 68 -1.89 2.61 -0.32
C LEU A 68 -3.24 2.82 -0.98
N CYS A 69 -3.28 2.90 -2.30
CA CYS A 69 -4.55 2.89 -3.02
C CYS A 69 -4.53 2.02 -4.28
N ASP A 70 -5.70 1.51 -4.65
CA ASP A 70 -5.93 0.69 -5.84
C ASP A 70 -7.39 0.84 -6.32
N GLY A 71 -7.62 0.64 -7.61
CA GLY A 71 -8.97 0.52 -8.16
C GLY A 71 -9.49 -0.93 -8.14
N GLU A 72 -10.73 -1.12 -8.54
CA GLU A 72 -11.35 -2.46 -8.61
C GLU A 72 -10.91 -3.21 -9.87
N ASN A 73 -10.54 -4.48 -9.74
CA ASN A 73 -10.00 -5.30 -10.83
C ASN A 73 -10.93 -6.45 -11.29
N TYR A 74 -12.08 -6.63 -10.66
CA TYR A 74 -13.04 -7.71 -10.94
C TYR A 74 -14.12 -7.34 -11.98
N ASP A 75 -14.97 -8.30 -12.36
CA ASP A 75 -16.12 -8.07 -13.23
C ASP A 75 -17.14 -7.13 -12.58
N GLY A 76 -17.52 -6.07 -13.30
CA GLY A 76 -18.38 -5.02 -12.74
C GLY A 76 -17.63 -3.99 -11.87
N ALA A 77 -16.29 -3.94 -11.97
CA ALA A 77 -15.46 -2.90 -11.35
C ALA A 77 -16.04 -1.50 -11.56
N ARG A 78 -16.19 -0.76 -10.46
CA ARG A 78 -16.61 0.64 -10.49
C ARG A 78 -15.46 1.52 -11.00
N PRO A 79 -15.78 2.69 -11.59
CA PRO A 79 -14.74 3.61 -12.03
C PRO A 79 -13.90 4.15 -10.86
N CYS A 80 -12.59 3.93 -10.92
CA CYS A 80 -11.59 4.63 -10.13
C CYS A 80 -11.22 5.92 -10.86
N ARG A 81 -11.15 7.05 -10.15
CA ARG A 81 -10.89 8.36 -10.73
C ARG A 81 -9.49 8.85 -10.40
N TYR A 82 -8.79 9.40 -11.38
CA TYR A 82 -7.46 9.99 -11.20
C TYR A 82 -7.44 11.04 -10.10
N GLU A 83 -8.49 11.86 -10.00
CA GLU A 83 -8.59 12.93 -9.01
C GLU A 83 -8.60 12.40 -7.56
N TRP A 84 -9.11 11.18 -7.34
CA TRP A 84 -9.08 10.55 -6.02
C TRP A 84 -7.67 10.10 -5.64
N VAL A 85 -6.94 9.52 -6.60
CA VAL A 85 -5.55 9.11 -6.43
C VAL A 85 -4.66 10.34 -6.21
N LYS A 86 -4.85 11.38 -7.02
CA LYS A 86 -4.08 12.63 -6.94
C LYS A 86 -4.29 13.36 -5.62
N LEU A 87 -5.52 13.37 -5.09
CA LEU A 87 -5.79 13.94 -3.77
C LEU A 87 -4.97 13.23 -2.67
N LEU A 88 -4.99 11.89 -2.64
CA LEU A 88 -4.19 11.15 -1.64
C LEU A 88 -2.69 11.34 -1.83
N HIS A 89 -2.22 11.40 -3.09
CA HIS A 89 -0.84 11.75 -3.39
C HIS A 89 -0.47 13.10 -2.77
N ASP A 90 -1.25 14.14 -3.04
CA ASP A 90 -0.96 15.51 -2.59
C ASP A 90 -0.93 15.60 -1.07
N GLU A 91 -1.91 14.98 -0.41
CA GLU A 91 -1.95 14.94 1.05
C GLU A 91 -0.80 14.12 1.65
N CYS A 92 -0.39 13.01 1.03
CA CYS A 92 0.73 12.23 1.54
C CYS A 92 2.08 12.92 1.29
N GLU A 93 2.25 13.56 0.14
CA GLU A 93 3.44 14.35 -0.19
C GLU A 93 3.59 15.53 0.79
N GLU A 94 2.50 16.26 1.07
CA GLU A 94 2.51 17.38 2.01
C GLU A 94 2.91 16.97 3.44
N PHE A 95 2.46 15.82 3.90
CA PHE A 95 2.73 15.32 5.25
C PHE A 95 3.97 14.40 5.33
N ASP A 96 4.73 14.28 4.25
CA ASP A 96 5.91 13.41 4.12
C ASP A 96 5.61 11.94 4.50
N VAL A 97 4.44 11.45 4.08
CA VAL A 97 3.97 10.07 4.29
C VAL A 97 4.17 9.26 3.02
N LYS A 98 4.65 8.02 3.15
CA LYS A 98 4.80 7.12 2.01
C LYS A 98 3.43 6.88 1.36
N PHE A 99 3.33 7.09 0.06
CA PHE A 99 2.11 6.78 -0.69
C PHE A 99 2.39 5.89 -1.89
N VAL A 100 1.58 4.84 -2.03
CA VAL A 100 1.73 3.83 -3.07
C VAL A 100 0.44 3.71 -3.88
N PHE A 101 0.51 4.06 -5.16
CA PHE A 101 -0.53 3.76 -6.13
C PHE A 101 -0.26 2.39 -6.77
N CYS A 102 -1.02 1.38 -6.37
CA CYS A 102 -0.72 -0.01 -6.71
C CYS A 102 -1.23 -0.44 -8.08
N GLY A 103 -2.40 0.07 -8.45
CA GLY A 103 -3.12 -0.29 -9.65
C GLY A 103 -4.23 0.70 -9.95
N THR A 104 -4.52 0.88 -11.23
CA THR A 104 -5.59 1.77 -11.70
C THR A 104 -6.99 1.19 -11.46
N GLY A 105 -7.09 -0.11 -11.18
CA GLY A 105 -8.28 -0.90 -11.44
C GLY A 105 -8.59 -1.01 -12.94
N ARG A 106 -9.65 -1.77 -13.25
CA ARG A 106 -10.10 -2.10 -14.59
C ARG A 106 -10.80 -0.95 -15.31
N ARG A 107 -11.47 -0.08 -14.56
CA ARG A 107 -12.21 1.09 -15.06
C ARG A 107 -11.58 2.33 -14.47
N PHE A 108 -10.72 3.01 -15.23
CA PHE A 108 -10.01 4.20 -14.75
C PHE A 108 -10.47 5.45 -15.50
N ILE A 109 -10.83 6.52 -14.79
CA ILE A 109 -11.23 7.79 -15.40
C ILE A 109 -10.12 8.81 -15.18
N LYS A 110 -9.70 9.47 -16.25
CA LYS A 110 -8.77 10.60 -16.22
C LYS A 110 -9.17 11.62 -17.28
N ASP A 111 -9.18 12.90 -16.94
CA ASP A 111 -9.49 14.00 -17.87
C ASP A 111 -10.85 13.80 -18.58
N GLY A 112 -11.84 13.28 -17.84
CA GLY A 112 -13.18 12.97 -18.35
C GLY A 112 -13.28 11.72 -19.24
N ARG A 113 -12.15 11.06 -19.57
CA ARG A 113 -12.12 9.85 -20.39
C ARG A 113 -12.08 8.59 -19.52
N LEU A 114 -12.92 7.61 -19.85
CA LEU A 114 -12.87 6.27 -19.29
C LEU A 114 -11.88 5.39 -20.08
N TYR A 115 -10.98 4.74 -19.35
CA TYR A 115 -10.04 3.74 -19.82
C TYR A 115 -10.44 2.38 -19.26
N SER A 116 -10.65 1.41 -20.15
CA SER A 116 -10.83 0.00 -19.80
C SER A 116 -9.47 -0.68 -19.87
N ILE A 117 -8.91 -1.05 -18.73
CA ILE A 117 -7.55 -1.58 -18.59
C ILE A 117 -7.66 -3.03 -18.11
N GLU A 118 -7.54 -3.96 -19.05
CA GLU A 118 -7.66 -5.39 -18.78
C GLU A 118 -6.31 -5.97 -18.30
N GLY A 119 -6.37 -6.89 -17.31
CA GLY A 119 -5.20 -7.54 -16.73
C GLY A 119 -4.56 -6.75 -15.58
N SER A 120 -4.38 -7.42 -14.43
CA SER A 120 -3.81 -6.80 -13.22
C SER A 120 -2.36 -6.33 -13.39
N GLY A 121 -1.59 -6.99 -14.26
CA GLY A 121 -0.23 -6.56 -14.59
C GLY A 121 -0.19 -5.21 -15.29
N LEU A 122 -1.02 -5.01 -16.32
CA LEU A 122 -1.13 -3.72 -17.01
C LEU A 122 -1.66 -2.62 -16.09
N GLN A 123 -2.68 -2.92 -15.26
CA GLN A 123 -3.21 -1.96 -14.28
C GLN A 123 -2.14 -1.48 -13.32
N SER A 124 -1.29 -2.39 -12.83
CA SER A 124 -0.16 -2.04 -11.96
C SER A 124 0.95 -1.29 -12.69
N GLU A 125 1.25 -1.65 -13.94
CA GLU A 125 2.21 -0.95 -14.78
C GLU A 125 1.78 0.49 -15.08
N GLN A 126 0.49 0.72 -15.36
CA GLN A 126 -0.04 2.08 -15.55
C GLN A 126 0.05 2.91 -14.26
N ALA A 127 -0.23 2.30 -13.10
CA ALA A 127 -0.05 2.97 -11.82
C ALA A 127 1.41 3.35 -11.57
N HIS A 128 2.37 2.46 -11.85
CA HIS A 128 3.79 2.76 -11.80
C HIS A 128 4.19 3.91 -12.73
N LYS A 129 3.79 3.83 -14.01
CA LYS A 129 4.08 4.86 -15.04
C LYS A 129 3.47 6.22 -14.74
N SER A 130 2.43 6.28 -13.91
CA SER A 130 1.82 7.55 -13.52
C SER A 130 2.77 8.46 -12.73
N GLY A 131 3.80 7.89 -12.07
CA GLY A 131 4.72 8.63 -11.20
C GLY A 131 4.09 9.16 -9.91
N LEU A 132 2.86 8.73 -9.57
CA LEU A 132 2.13 9.24 -8.40
C LEU A 132 2.54 8.60 -7.07
N SER A 133 3.35 7.54 -7.04
CA SER A 133 3.83 7.01 -5.76
C SER A 133 4.94 7.90 -5.22
N VAL A 134 4.87 8.29 -3.94
CA VAL A 134 5.92 9.07 -3.27
C VAL A 134 6.57 8.23 -2.17
N ALA A 135 7.89 8.39 -2.01
CA ALA A 135 8.64 7.62 -1.03
C ALA A 135 8.27 8.00 0.41
N GLY A 136 7.99 9.29 0.64
CA GLY A 136 7.79 9.88 1.97
C GLY A 136 8.99 9.69 2.90
N LYS A 137 8.78 9.95 4.19
CA LYS A 137 9.78 9.67 5.22
C LYS A 137 10.09 8.17 5.30
N PRO A 138 11.36 7.80 5.55
CA PRO A 138 11.71 6.40 5.80
C PRO A 138 10.94 5.83 7.00
N ILE A 139 10.44 4.61 6.85
CA ILE A 139 9.81 3.85 7.93
C ILE A 139 10.93 3.12 8.68
N PHE A 140 11.05 3.38 9.98
CA PHE A 140 12.08 2.79 10.82
C PHE A 140 11.46 1.77 11.78
N PHE A 141 11.92 0.53 11.68
CA PHE A 141 11.53 -0.56 12.59
C PHE A 141 12.66 -0.77 13.62
N ASP A 142 12.40 -0.59 14.92
CA ASP A 142 13.40 -0.84 15.99
C ASP A 142 13.52 -2.35 16.29
N LEU A 143 14.04 -3.09 15.30
CA LEU A 143 14.19 -4.53 15.41
C LEU A 143 15.37 -4.91 16.31
N ARG A 144 15.09 -5.74 17.32
CA ARG A 144 16.05 -6.23 18.31
C ARG A 144 16.16 -7.75 18.29
N ASP A 145 17.33 -8.26 18.68
CA ASP A 145 17.58 -9.70 18.80
C ASP A 145 17.05 -10.28 20.12
N GLY A 146 17.29 -11.57 20.35
CA GLY A 146 16.86 -12.26 21.58
C GLY A 146 17.54 -11.77 22.87
N PHE A 147 18.59 -10.94 22.76
CA PHE A 147 19.26 -10.30 23.89
C PHE A 147 18.85 -8.83 24.05
N GLY A 148 17.92 -8.34 23.22
CA GLY A 148 17.44 -6.94 23.24
C GLY A 148 18.38 -5.94 22.55
N LEU A 149 19.40 -6.41 21.85
CA LEU A 149 20.33 -5.55 21.13
C LEU A 149 19.77 -5.19 19.74
N PRO A 150 19.98 -3.95 19.23
CA PRO A 150 19.55 -3.58 17.89
C PRO A 150 20.16 -4.51 16.82
N ILE A 151 19.33 -5.00 15.91
CA ILE A 151 19.79 -5.84 14.79
C ILE A 151 20.54 -4.96 13.79
N ASP A 152 21.83 -5.29 13.60
CA ASP A 152 22.70 -4.66 12.61
C ASP A 152 22.12 -4.79 11.19
N GLU A 153 22.25 -3.72 10.40
CA GLU A 153 21.71 -3.62 9.05
C GLU A 153 22.13 -4.79 8.13
N LYS A 154 23.33 -5.36 8.32
CA LYS A 154 23.81 -6.49 7.51
C LYS A 154 23.01 -7.77 7.73
N TYR A 155 22.34 -7.91 8.88
CA TYR A 155 21.48 -9.05 9.20
C TYR A 155 20.00 -8.78 8.90
N ARG A 156 19.63 -7.54 8.55
CA ARG A 156 18.25 -7.20 8.19
C ARG A 156 17.87 -7.78 6.84
N TYR A 157 16.60 -8.10 6.70
CA TYR A 157 16.03 -8.57 5.44
C TYR A 157 16.20 -7.51 4.34
N LYS A 158 16.71 -7.94 3.17
CA LYS A 158 16.83 -7.10 1.98
C LYS A 158 15.92 -7.67 0.89
N PRO A 159 14.85 -6.97 0.51
CA PRO A 159 13.93 -7.48 -0.50
C PRO A 159 14.65 -7.60 -1.84
N LYS A 160 14.47 -8.75 -2.49
CA LYS A 160 14.98 -9.01 -3.84
C LYS A 160 13.87 -8.81 -4.84
N PHE A 161 14.19 -8.21 -5.97
CA PHE A 161 13.21 -7.95 -7.04
C PHE A 161 13.69 -8.61 -8.33
N ARG A 162 12.74 -8.90 -9.23
CA ARG A 162 13.01 -9.45 -10.57
C ARG A 162 12.64 -8.42 -11.63
N GLU A 163 12.98 -8.69 -12.88
CA GLU A 163 12.76 -7.77 -14.02
C GLU A 163 11.33 -7.22 -14.07
N ARG A 164 10.29 -8.07 -13.94
CA ARG A 164 8.89 -7.63 -13.93
C ARG A 164 8.54 -6.63 -12.82
N CYS A 165 9.29 -6.64 -11.71
CA CYS A 165 9.06 -5.75 -10.58
C CYS A 165 9.46 -4.30 -10.89
N GLU A 166 10.32 -4.07 -11.88
CA GLU A 166 10.76 -2.73 -12.28
C GLU A 166 9.60 -1.84 -12.68
N LYS A 167 8.54 -2.44 -13.25
CA LYS A 167 7.33 -1.76 -13.71
C LYS A 167 6.14 -1.94 -12.78
N CYS A 168 6.32 -2.50 -11.59
CA CYS A 168 5.21 -2.84 -10.69
C CYS A 168 4.84 -1.66 -9.77
N GLY A 169 3.57 -1.24 -9.77
CA GLY A 169 3.07 -0.17 -8.91
C GLY A 169 3.17 -0.48 -7.41
N MET A 170 3.16 -1.78 -7.04
CA MET A 170 3.32 -2.24 -5.66
C MET A 170 4.78 -2.25 -5.18
N ARG A 171 5.78 -2.13 -6.07
CA ARG A 171 7.20 -2.27 -5.70
C ARG A 171 7.64 -1.42 -4.49
N PRO A 172 7.20 -0.15 -4.34
CA PRO A 172 7.63 0.69 -3.20
C PRO A 172 7.24 0.17 -1.80
N SER A 173 6.23 -0.69 -1.68
CA SER A 173 5.76 -1.31 -0.43
C SER A 173 5.93 -2.83 -0.40
N CYS A 174 6.44 -3.43 -1.47
CA CYS A 174 6.54 -4.88 -1.62
C CYS A 174 7.73 -5.45 -0.82
N ASN A 175 7.51 -6.57 -0.13
CA ASN A 175 8.55 -7.30 0.58
C ASN A 175 9.44 -8.17 -0.34
N GLY A 176 9.53 -7.85 -1.63
CA GLY A 176 10.33 -8.60 -2.59
C GLY A 176 9.74 -9.94 -3.04
N CYS A 177 10.51 -10.64 -3.87
CA CYS A 177 10.19 -11.95 -4.40
C CYS A 177 10.35 -13.02 -3.31
N SER A 178 9.37 -13.92 -3.22
CA SER A 178 9.44 -15.09 -2.32
C SER A 178 10.20 -16.27 -2.92
N ASP A 179 10.82 -16.10 -4.11
CA ASP A 179 11.51 -17.15 -4.87
C ASP A 179 10.70 -18.44 -5.06
N CYS A 180 9.38 -18.32 -5.25
CA CYS A 180 8.48 -19.48 -5.38
C CYS A 180 8.57 -20.24 -6.73
N GLY A 181 9.43 -19.81 -7.66
CA GLY A 181 9.60 -20.43 -8.99
C GLY A 181 8.45 -20.22 -9.98
N LYS A 182 7.30 -19.67 -9.58
CA LYS A 182 6.10 -19.56 -10.44
C LYS A 182 6.24 -18.59 -11.63
N CYS A 183 7.28 -17.76 -11.64
CA CYS A 183 7.53 -16.75 -12.68
C CYS A 183 8.38 -17.31 -13.83
N GLU A 184 9.06 -18.43 -13.61
CA GLU A 184 9.95 -19.09 -14.57
C GLU A 184 9.22 -20.32 -15.13
N LYS A 185 8.38 -20.14 -16.15
CA LYS A 185 7.85 -21.28 -16.90
C LYS A 185 8.72 -21.53 -18.15
N PRO A 186 8.92 -22.81 -18.56
CA PRO A 186 9.74 -23.15 -19.73
C PRO A 186 9.27 -22.53 -21.06
N ASP A 187 7.99 -22.14 -21.16
CA ASP A 187 7.34 -21.86 -22.45
C ASP A 187 6.87 -20.40 -22.64
N GLY A 188 7.40 -19.45 -21.86
CA GLY A 188 7.22 -18.00 -22.13
C GLY A 188 5.78 -17.45 -22.09
N LYS A 189 4.79 -18.21 -21.62
CA LYS A 189 3.41 -17.72 -21.46
C LYS A 189 3.21 -17.11 -20.07
N ASP A 190 3.17 -15.78 -20.06
CA ASP A 190 2.90 -14.95 -18.90
C ASP A 190 1.53 -15.29 -18.30
N PHE A 191 1.43 -15.27 -16.97
CA PHE A 191 0.22 -15.69 -16.23
C PHE A 191 -0.97 -14.71 -16.36
N GLN A 192 -0.84 -13.67 -17.19
CA GLN A 192 -1.75 -12.53 -17.26
C GLN A 192 -3.10 -12.79 -17.96
N ASN A 193 -3.42 -14.04 -18.30
CA ASN A 193 -4.73 -14.44 -18.83
C ASN A 193 -5.42 -15.47 -17.93
N ARG A 194 -5.65 -15.12 -16.67
CA ARG A 194 -6.74 -15.69 -15.86
C ARG A 194 -7.43 -14.59 -15.07
#